data_AF-A0A6G1YNR3-F1
#
_entry.id   AF-A0A6G1YNR3-F1
#
_cell.length_a   1.000
_cell.length_b   1.000
_cell.length_c   1.000
_cell.angle_alpha   90.00
_cell.angle_beta   90.00
_cell.angle_gamma   90.00
#
_symmetry.space_group_name_H-M   'P 1'
#
loop_
_entity.id
_entity.type
_entity.pdbx_description
1 polymer ?
#
loop_
_entity_poly.entity_id
_entity_poly.type
_entity_poly.pdbx_seq_one_letter_code
_entity_poly.pdbx_strand_id
1 'polypeptide(L)'
;MITGAWVPEPWGTKLVKEANGRIFLDERVFWPQGEYVTAHIIARTDYLVNNPETIKKFLAANTDETIWINSHKSEAMQLVNEQLKALTGHIIETDELKQAWSRIEFTYDPIKSSLLKSADEALKLGFLRTQSNPTRIYDLTLLNTVLEQKGLQPILERDQTSTILR
;
A
#
# COMPACT_ATOMS: atom_id res chain seq x y z
N MET A 1 -29.96 9.40 1.56
CA MET A 1 -28.99 9.51 2.67
C MET A 1 -28.11 8.27 2.64
N ILE A 2 -26.79 8.43 2.76
CA ILE A 2 -25.84 7.31 2.77
C ILE A 2 -25.77 6.77 4.21
N THR A 3 -25.91 5.46 4.39
CA THR A 3 -25.91 4.81 5.72
C THR A 3 -24.54 4.25 6.10
N GLY A 4 -23.62 4.14 5.15
CA GLY A 4 -22.25 3.68 5.37
C GLY A 4 -21.37 3.96 4.14
N ALA A 5 -20.06 4.02 4.36
CA ALA A 5 -19.07 4.20 3.31
C ALA A 5 -17.87 3.29 3.58
N TRP A 6 -17.30 2.74 2.51
CA TRP A 6 -16.03 2.01 2.55
C TRP A 6 -14.99 2.89 1.87
N VAL A 7 -14.05 3.42 2.66
CA VAL A 7 -13.11 4.45 2.23
C VAL A 7 -11.72 4.21 2.81
N PRO A 8 -10.64 4.60 2.10
CA PRO A 8 -9.29 4.57 2.64
C PRO A 8 -9.07 5.70 3.65
N GLU A 9 -7.94 5.67 4.34
CA GLU A 9 -7.45 6.83 5.10
C GLU A 9 -7.04 7.99 4.17
N PRO A 10 -7.15 9.26 4.59
CA PRO A 10 -7.64 9.72 5.90
C PRO A 10 -9.18 9.83 6.00
N TRP A 11 -9.94 9.48 4.95
CA TRP A 11 -11.39 9.67 4.92
C TRP A 11 -12.13 8.90 6.02
N GLY A 12 -11.66 7.70 6.36
CA GLY A 12 -12.18 6.94 7.50
C GLY A 12 -12.06 7.73 8.80
N THR A 13 -10.88 8.30 9.08
CA THR A 13 -10.69 9.20 10.22
C THR A 13 -11.60 10.43 10.16
N LYS A 14 -11.66 11.08 8.99
CA LYS A 14 -12.45 12.29 8.78
C LYS A 14 -13.93 12.07 9.09
N LEU A 15 -14.50 10.96 8.61
CA LEU A 15 -15.90 10.62 8.89
C LEU A 15 -16.18 10.38 10.37
N VAL A 16 -15.24 9.74 11.10
CA VAL A 16 -15.37 9.55 12.54
C VAL A 16 -15.35 10.88 13.29
N LYS A 17 -14.44 11.79 12.91
CA LYS A 17 -14.27 13.07 13.61
C LYS A 17 -15.30 14.13 13.25
N GLU A 18 -15.57 14.30 11.96
CA GLU A 18 -16.36 15.42 11.44
C GLU A 18 -17.82 15.04 11.20
N ALA A 19 -18.11 13.76 10.96
CA ALA A 19 -19.46 13.30 10.56
C ALA A 19 -20.12 12.38 11.59
N ASN A 20 -19.58 12.28 12.81
CA ASN A 20 -20.06 11.41 13.89
C ASN A 20 -20.21 9.93 13.45
N GLY A 21 -19.37 9.52 12.49
CA GLY A 21 -19.28 8.15 12.04
C GLY A 21 -18.62 7.25 13.09
N ARG A 22 -18.78 5.94 12.92
CA ARG A 22 -18.01 4.95 13.67
C ARG A 22 -17.44 3.92 12.71
N ILE A 23 -16.25 3.42 13.02
CA ILE A 23 -15.69 2.27 12.30
C ILE A 23 -16.56 1.06 12.63
N PHE A 24 -17.34 0.60 11.66
CA PHE A 24 -18.16 -0.60 11.80
C PHE A 24 -17.33 -1.87 11.55
N LEU A 25 -16.42 -1.81 10.58
CA LEU A 25 -15.63 -2.93 10.13
C LEU A 25 -14.25 -2.42 9.70
N ASP A 26 -13.21 -3.09 10.20
CA ASP A 26 -11.84 -2.85 9.80
C ASP A 26 -11.45 -3.89 8.76
N GLU A 27 -11.09 -3.46 7.55
CA GLU A 27 -10.83 -4.36 6.43
C GLU A 27 -9.69 -5.34 6.70
N ARG A 28 -8.74 -4.99 7.57
CA ARG A 28 -7.59 -5.85 7.93
C ARG A 28 -8.02 -7.22 8.43
N VAL A 29 -9.21 -7.36 9.03
CA VAL A 29 -9.70 -8.65 9.54
C VAL A 29 -9.93 -9.71 8.45
N PHE A 30 -10.01 -9.30 7.17
CA PHE A 30 -10.22 -10.21 6.04
C PHE A 30 -8.92 -10.65 5.36
N TRP A 31 -7.77 -10.11 5.78
CA TRP A 31 -6.51 -10.32 5.10
C TRP A 31 -5.54 -11.10 6.00
N PRO A 32 -4.80 -12.09 5.45
CA PRO A 32 -3.73 -12.74 6.19
C PRO A 32 -2.76 -11.69 6.76
N GLN A 33 -2.39 -11.85 8.03
CA GLN A 33 -1.52 -10.89 8.76
C GLN A 33 -2.10 -9.46 8.88
N GLY A 34 -3.35 -9.23 8.46
CA GLY A 34 -3.92 -7.88 8.40
C GLY A 34 -3.41 -7.04 7.23
N GLU A 35 -2.71 -7.65 6.27
CA GLU A 35 -1.94 -6.97 5.25
C GLU A 35 -2.59 -7.05 3.87
N TYR A 36 -2.82 -5.89 3.26
CA TYR A 36 -3.32 -5.77 1.90
C TYR A 36 -2.85 -4.48 1.26
N VAL A 37 -2.66 -4.53 -0.05
CA VAL A 37 -2.16 -3.38 -0.80
C VAL A 37 -3.26 -2.37 -1.12
N THR A 38 -2.98 -1.11 -0.83
CA THR A 38 -3.83 0.03 -1.20
C THR A 38 -3.22 0.88 -2.31
N ALA A 39 -1.90 0.86 -2.46
CA ALA A 39 -1.17 1.58 -3.51
C ALA A 39 0.03 0.76 -4.02
N HIS A 40 0.17 0.64 -5.34
CA HIS A 40 1.35 0.08 -5.99
C HIS A 40 2.09 1.15 -6.79
N ILE A 41 3.41 1.03 -6.86
CA ILE A 41 4.21 1.72 -7.88
C ILE A 41 4.26 0.82 -9.11
N ILE A 42 3.85 1.36 -10.26
CA ILE A 42 3.80 0.64 -11.53
C ILE A 42 4.57 1.44 -12.57
N ALA A 43 5.45 0.76 -13.30
CA ALA A 43 6.16 1.32 -14.44
C ALA A 43 5.68 0.68 -15.74
N ARG A 44 5.73 1.42 -16.86
CA ARG A 44 5.53 0.81 -18.17
C ARG A 44 6.67 -0.18 -18.47
N THR A 45 6.32 -1.30 -19.09
CA THR A 45 7.26 -2.37 -19.43
C THR A 45 8.41 -1.89 -20.32
N ASP A 46 8.13 -1.07 -21.34
CA ASP A 46 9.16 -0.53 -22.24
C ASP A 46 10.15 0.38 -21.50
N TYR A 47 9.65 1.22 -20.59
CA TYR A 47 10.51 2.07 -19.79
C TYR A 47 11.38 1.26 -18.83
N LEU A 48 10.83 0.24 -18.17
CA LEU A 48 11.55 -0.67 -17.29
C LEU A 48 12.73 -1.36 -18.03
N VAL A 49 12.45 -1.92 -19.21
CA VAL A 49 13.45 -2.62 -20.03
C VAL A 49 14.54 -1.68 -20.54
N ASN A 50 14.17 -0.47 -20.97
CA ASN A 50 15.11 0.48 -21.55
C ASN A 50 15.89 1.31 -20.50
N ASN A 51 15.43 1.37 -19.25
CA ASN A 51 16.02 2.22 -18.21
C ASN A 51 16.22 1.47 -16.86
N PRO A 52 16.81 0.26 -16.85
CA PRO A 52 16.89 -0.56 -15.63
C PRO A 52 17.67 0.13 -14.50
N GLU A 53 18.74 0.86 -14.83
CA GLU A 53 19.54 1.58 -13.83
C GLU A 53 18.76 2.73 -13.18
N THR A 54 17.93 3.45 -13.93
CA THR A 54 17.06 4.51 -13.39
C THR A 54 16.02 3.91 -12.46
N ILE A 55 15.38 2.81 -12.87
CA ILE A 55 14.41 2.10 -12.03
C ILE A 55 15.08 1.57 -10.76
N LYS A 56 16.27 0.98 -10.85
CA LYS A 56 17.01 0.47 -9.70
C LYS A 56 17.32 1.59 -8.69
N LYS A 57 17.78 2.75 -9.16
CA LYS A 57 18.02 3.93 -8.32
C LYS A 57 16.73 4.43 -7.66
N PHE A 58 15.64 4.49 -8.40
CA PHE A 58 14.33 4.86 -7.86
C PHE A 58 13.87 3.88 -6.77
N LEU A 59 13.96 2.57 -7.00
CA LEU A 59 13.60 1.54 -6.02
C LEU A 59 14.50 1.60 -4.78
N ALA A 60 15.79 1.88 -4.94
CA ALA A 60 16.70 2.09 -3.81
C ALA A 60 16.28 3.28 -2.95
N ALA A 61 15.98 4.42 -3.58
CA ALA A 61 15.49 5.60 -2.88
C ALA A 61 14.14 5.34 -2.20
N ASN A 62 13.19 4.71 -2.90
CA ASN A 62 11.88 4.37 -2.31
C ASN A 62 11.99 3.40 -1.12
N THR A 63 12.92 2.44 -1.18
CA THR A 63 13.20 1.53 -0.06
C THR A 63 13.77 2.29 1.13
N ASP A 64 14.73 3.19 0.90
CA ASP A 64 15.33 4.02 1.96
C ASP A 64 14.29 4.94 2.62
N GLU A 65 13.47 5.62 1.81
CA GLU A 65 12.40 6.48 2.32
C GLU A 65 11.36 5.70 3.11
N THR A 66 11.00 4.50 2.65
CA THR A 66 10.05 3.63 3.38
C THR A 66 10.60 3.26 4.77
N ILE A 67 11.89 2.89 4.84
CA ILE A 67 12.57 2.58 6.11
C ILE A 67 12.65 3.82 7.01
N TRP A 68 13.00 4.97 6.42
CA TRP A 68 13.10 6.23 7.13
C TRP A 68 11.75 6.66 7.71
N ILE A 69 10.67 6.64 6.92
CA ILE A 69 9.30 6.94 7.33
C ILE A 69 8.89 6.07 8.52
N ASN A 70 9.14 4.76 8.44
CA ASN A 70 8.78 3.83 9.51
C ASN A 70 9.57 4.08 10.81
N SER A 71 10.80 4.59 10.69
CA SER A 71 11.67 4.92 11.84
C SER A 71 11.44 6.33 12.40
N HIS A 72 10.86 7.24 11.61
CA HIS A 72 10.69 8.67 11.94
C HIS A 72 9.24 9.14 11.78
N LYS A 73 8.26 8.32 12.19
CA LYS A 73 6.83 8.55 11.90
C LYS A 73 6.32 9.96 12.23
N SER A 74 6.73 10.53 13.36
CA SER A 74 6.30 11.88 13.76
C SER A 74 6.82 12.96 12.80
N GLU A 75 8.09 12.87 12.42
CA GLU A 75 8.73 13.79 11.48
C GLU A 75 8.16 13.60 10.07
N ALA A 76 7.97 12.35 9.64
CA ALA A 76 7.33 12.03 8.37
C ALA A 76 5.91 12.63 8.26
N MET A 77 5.10 12.51 9.32
CA MET A 77 3.77 13.15 9.36
C MET A 77 3.84 14.66 9.20
N GLN A 78 4.81 15.32 9.86
CA GLN A 78 4.99 16.77 9.74
C GLN A 78 5.36 17.15 8.30
N LEU A 79 6.36 16.49 7.72
CA LEU A 79 6.80 16.75 6.35
C LEU A 79 5.69 16.51 5.32
N VAL A 80 4.89 15.45 5.50
CA VAL A 80 3.71 15.19 4.64
C VAL A 80 2.74 16.36 4.70
N ASN A 81 2.44 16.89 5.89
CA ASN A 81 1.52 18.01 6.04
C ASN A 81 2.08 19.32 5.47
N GLU A 82 3.38 19.58 5.65
CA GLU A 82 4.06 20.74 5.07
C GLU A 82 4.01 20.69 3.54
N GLN A 83 4.31 19.52 2.95
CA GLN A 83 4.28 19.33 1.51
C GLN A 83 2.85 19.35 0.95
N LEU A 84 1.88 18.78 1.68
CA LEU A 84 0.46 18.84 1.31
C LEU A 84 -0.03 20.30 1.26
N LYS A 85 0.36 21.11 2.24
CA LYS A 85 0.04 22.54 2.26
C LYS A 85 0.67 23.29 1.10
N ALA A 86 1.94 23.00 0.79
CA ALA A 86 2.62 23.62 -0.33
C ALA A 86 1.94 23.30 -1.68
N LEU A 87 1.47 22.05 -1.86
CA LEU A 87 0.84 21.60 -3.10
C LEU A 87 -0.63 21.98 -3.25
N THR A 88 -1.38 22.00 -2.14
CA THR A 88 -2.86 22.09 -2.19
C THR A 88 -3.42 23.28 -1.42
N GLY A 89 -2.61 23.97 -0.63
CA GLY A 89 -3.06 25.01 0.31
C GLY A 89 -3.70 24.47 1.60
N HIS A 90 -3.87 23.16 1.74
CA HIS A 90 -4.58 22.53 2.85
C HIS A 90 -3.65 21.65 3.70
N ILE A 91 -4.00 21.48 4.98
CA ILE A 91 -3.37 20.53 5.90
C ILE A 91 -4.40 19.50 6.36
N ILE A 92 -3.92 18.36 6.85
CA ILE A 92 -4.71 17.44 7.65
C ILE A 92 -4.48 17.77 9.12
N GLU A 93 -5.55 17.90 9.91
CA GLU A 93 -5.42 18.19 11.33
C GLU A 93 -4.54 17.16 12.04
N THR A 94 -3.71 17.60 12.99
CA THR A 94 -2.62 16.76 13.55
C THR A 94 -3.15 15.45 14.13
N ASP A 95 -4.25 15.53 14.89
CA ASP A 95 -4.85 14.32 15.47
C ASP A 95 -5.56 13.46 14.43
N GLU A 96 -6.06 14.04 13.33
CA GLU A 96 -6.63 13.28 12.21
C GLU A 96 -5.51 12.51 11.50
N LEU A 97 -4.40 13.18 11.21
CA LEU A 97 -3.24 12.57 10.58
C LEU A 97 -2.66 11.43 11.44
N LYS A 98 -2.48 11.65 12.75
CA LYS A 98 -2.02 10.60 13.68
C LYS A 98 -2.95 9.39 13.69
N GLN A 99 -4.26 9.63 13.70
CA GLN A 99 -5.24 8.56 13.72
C GLN A 99 -5.30 7.83 12.38
N ALA A 100 -5.15 8.52 11.24
CA ALA A 100 -5.02 7.90 9.93
C ALA A 100 -3.75 7.04 9.85
N TRP A 101 -2.61 7.60 10.24
CA TRP A 101 -1.30 6.94 10.18
C TRP A 101 -1.21 5.67 11.03
N SER A 102 -1.98 5.57 12.12
CA SER A 102 -2.02 4.35 12.94
C SER A 102 -2.69 3.15 12.25
N ARG A 103 -3.38 3.38 11.13
CA ARG A 103 -4.00 2.35 10.28
C ARG A 103 -3.31 2.21 8.92
N ILE A 104 -2.18 2.90 8.70
CA ILE A 104 -1.39 2.80 7.48
C ILE A 104 -0.07 2.12 7.81
N GLU A 105 0.32 1.18 6.96
CA GLU A 105 1.63 0.56 6.97
C GLU A 105 2.35 0.88 5.67
N PHE A 106 3.58 1.39 5.79
CA PHE A 106 4.44 1.67 4.64
C PHE A 106 5.37 0.49 4.45
N THR A 107 5.35 -0.12 3.28
CA THR A 107 6.22 -1.23 2.94
C THR A 107 6.66 -1.14 1.47
N TYR A 108 7.85 -1.67 1.20
CA TYR A 108 8.35 -1.91 -0.15
C TYR A 108 7.94 -3.29 -0.68
N ASP A 109 7.40 -4.18 0.17
CA ASP A 109 6.77 -5.43 -0.27
C ASP A 109 5.44 -5.11 -0.97
N PRO A 110 5.24 -5.51 -2.24
CA PRO A 110 4.00 -5.23 -2.96
C PRO A 110 2.80 -6.06 -2.47
N ILE A 111 3.00 -6.99 -1.52
CA ILE A 111 1.98 -7.88 -0.95
C ILE A 111 1.18 -8.55 -2.07
N LYS A 112 1.91 -9.13 -3.03
CA LYS A 112 1.37 -9.69 -4.29
C LYS A 112 0.13 -10.57 -4.08
N SER A 113 0.11 -11.37 -3.02
CA SER A 113 -0.99 -12.25 -2.65
C SER A 113 -2.32 -11.50 -2.45
N SER A 114 -2.28 -10.26 -1.94
CA SER A 114 -3.49 -9.47 -1.68
C SER A 114 -4.19 -9.05 -2.98
N LEU A 115 -3.43 -8.61 -4.00
CA LEU A 115 -4.00 -8.25 -5.29
C LEU A 115 -4.55 -9.46 -6.05
N LEU A 116 -3.87 -10.62 -5.96
CA LEU A 116 -4.36 -11.86 -6.58
C LEU A 116 -5.73 -12.25 -6.00
N LYS A 117 -5.85 -12.25 -4.68
CA LYS A 117 -7.14 -12.52 -4.01
C LYS A 117 -8.21 -11.49 -4.41
N SER A 118 -7.87 -10.20 -4.44
CA SER A 118 -8.80 -9.16 -4.87
C SER A 118 -9.29 -9.35 -6.31
N ALA A 119 -8.40 -9.74 -7.23
CA ALA A 119 -8.77 -10.05 -8.61
C ALA A 119 -9.68 -11.28 -8.72
N ASP A 120 -9.41 -12.34 -7.95
CA ASP A 120 -10.26 -13.53 -7.91
C ASP A 120 -11.65 -13.22 -7.35
N GLU A 121 -11.73 -12.39 -6.30
CA GLU A 121 -13.01 -11.93 -5.75
C GLU A 121 -13.77 -11.05 -6.75
N ALA A 122 -13.08 -10.14 -7.43
CA ALA A 122 -13.68 -9.31 -8.47
C ALA A 122 -14.22 -10.14 -9.64
N LEU A 123 -13.56 -11.24 -10.01
CA LEU A 123 -14.08 -12.19 -10.99
C LEU A 123 -15.32 -12.92 -10.49
N LYS A 124 -15.29 -13.46 -9.26
CA LYS A 124 -16.44 -14.16 -8.64
C LYS A 124 -17.66 -13.27 -8.53
N LEU A 125 -17.46 -11.99 -8.26
CA LEU A 125 -18.53 -10.98 -8.17
C LEU A 125 -18.96 -10.43 -9.54
N GLY A 126 -18.30 -10.84 -10.63
CA GLY A 126 -18.65 -10.43 -11.99
C GLY A 126 -18.13 -9.04 -12.41
N PHE A 127 -17.25 -8.42 -11.62
CA PHE A 127 -16.59 -7.15 -11.98
C PHE A 127 -15.51 -7.34 -13.03
N LEU A 128 -14.85 -8.51 -13.06
CA LEU A 128 -13.96 -8.91 -14.15
C LEU A 128 -14.68 -9.88 -15.08
N ARG A 129 -14.56 -9.65 -16.40
CA ARG A 129 -15.17 -10.51 -17.43
C ARG A 129 -14.38 -11.79 -17.70
N THR A 130 -13.08 -11.76 -17.43
CA THR A 130 -12.15 -12.83 -17.72
C THR A 130 -11.18 -12.97 -16.57
N GLN A 131 -10.68 -14.19 -16.34
CA GLN A 131 -9.54 -14.41 -15.45
C GLN A 131 -8.38 -13.54 -15.91
N SER A 132 -8.05 -12.51 -15.15
CA SER A 132 -6.76 -11.84 -15.28
C SER A 132 -5.73 -12.67 -14.53
N ASN A 133 -4.49 -12.65 -14.99
CA ASN A 133 -3.37 -13.17 -14.22
C ASN A 133 -2.51 -11.98 -13.76
N PRO A 134 -2.85 -11.36 -12.60
CA PRO A 134 -2.11 -10.20 -12.12
C PRO A 134 -0.66 -10.54 -11.81
N THR A 135 -0.28 -11.82 -11.70
CA THR A 135 1.12 -12.19 -11.44
C THR A 135 2.09 -11.63 -12.47
N ARG A 136 1.64 -11.40 -13.72
CA ARG A 136 2.46 -10.85 -14.80
C ARG A 136 2.82 -9.37 -14.64
N ILE A 137 2.19 -8.66 -13.70
CA ILE A 137 2.51 -7.25 -13.45
C ILE A 137 3.67 -7.08 -12.46
N TYR A 138 4.13 -8.16 -11.83
CA TYR A 138 5.20 -8.15 -10.86
C TYR A 138 6.51 -8.64 -11.48
N ASP A 139 7.47 -7.72 -11.61
CA ASP A 139 8.89 -8.03 -11.81
C ASP A 139 9.65 -7.51 -10.59
N LEU A 140 10.02 -8.44 -9.69
CA LEU A 140 10.73 -8.11 -8.45
C LEU A 140 12.24 -8.20 -8.58
N THR A 141 12.77 -8.48 -9.78
CA THR A 141 14.20 -8.75 -9.99
C THR A 141 15.06 -7.58 -9.54
N LEU A 142 14.72 -6.36 -9.98
CA LEU A 142 15.45 -5.15 -9.62
C LEU A 142 15.27 -4.79 -8.15
N LEU A 143 14.06 -4.96 -7.60
CA LEU A 143 13.79 -4.68 -6.20
C LEU A 143 14.58 -5.63 -5.29
N ASN A 144 14.55 -6.93 -5.54
CA ASN A 144 15.32 -7.90 -4.77
C ASN A 144 16.84 -7.65 -4.87
N THR A 145 17.34 -7.25 -6.04
CA THR A 145 18.74 -6.81 -6.18
C THR A 145 19.05 -5.63 -5.26
N VAL A 146 18.15 -4.64 -5.17
CA VAL A 146 18.31 -3.48 -4.28
C VAL A 146 18.28 -3.91 -2.81
N LEU A 147 17.35 -4.78 -2.43
CA LEU A 147 17.22 -5.27 -1.05
C LEU A 147 18.48 -6.01 -0.60
N GLU A 148 19.00 -6.91 -1.43
CA GLU A 148 20.25 -7.65 -1.16
C GLU A 148 21.44 -6.71 -1.01
N GLN A 149 21.58 -5.72 -1.90
CA GLN A 149 22.65 -4.71 -1.82
C GLN A 149 22.59 -3.88 -0.53
N LYS A 150 21.41 -3.75 0.07
CA LYS A 150 21.17 -3.06 1.34
C LYS A 150 21.23 -4.00 2.56
N GLY A 151 21.50 -5.29 2.36
CA GLY A 151 21.50 -6.29 3.43
C GLY A 151 20.11 -6.63 3.98
N LEU A 152 19.05 -6.34 3.22
CA LEU A 152 17.66 -6.65 3.53
C LEU A 152 17.27 -8.01 2.94
N GLN A 153 16.22 -8.61 3.49
CA GLN A 153 15.71 -9.88 2.97
C GLN A 153 15.02 -9.65 1.61
N PRO A 154 15.33 -10.45 0.58
CA PRO A 154 14.58 -10.44 -0.67
C PRO A 154 13.11 -10.77 -0.43
N ILE A 155 12.23 -10.19 -1.25
CA ILE A 155 10.82 -10.55 -1.24
C ILE A 155 10.69 -11.91 -1.94
N LEU A 156 10.31 -12.91 -1.16
CA LEU A 156 9.94 -14.24 -1.63
C LEU A 156 8.44 -14.28 -1.93
N GLU A 157 8.02 -15.17 -2.83
CA GLU A 157 6.60 -15.41 -3.03
C GLU A 157 5.99 -15.93 -1.72
N ARG A 158 5.04 -15.17 -1.15
CA ARG A 158 4.25 -15.62 -0.02
C ARG A 158 3.25 -16.65 -0.53
N ASP A 159 3.55 -17.94 -0.34
CA ASP A 159 2.62 -19.03 -0.66
C ASP A 159 1.31 -18.87 0.11
N GLN A 160 0.18 -18.81 -0.60
CA GLN A 160 -1.15 -18.72 0.00
C GLN A 160 -1.63 -20.03 0.65
N THR A 161 -0.79 -21.07 0.68
CA THR A 161 -1.22 -22.46 0.95
C THR A 161 -1.35 -22.83 2.42
N SER A 162 -1.15 -21.91 3.37
CA SER A 162 -1.17 -22.23 4.81
C SER A 162 -2.28 -21.54 5.60
N THR A 163 -3.53 -21.46 5.12
CA THR A 163 -4.67 -21.14 6.01
C THR A 163 -6.02 -21.67 5.52
N ILE A 164 -6.09 -22.94 5.08
CA ILE A 164 -7.36 -23.68 5.06
C ILE A 164 -7.17 -24.99 5.81
N LEU A 165 -6.95 -24.90 7.12
CA LEU A 165 -7.25 -25.97 8.07
C LEU A 165 -7.32 -25.33 9.46
N ARG A 166 -8.52 -24.87 9.84
CA ARG A 166 -9.13 -24.98 11.18
C ARG A 166 -10.52 -24.36 11.18
#